data_AF-A0A6G3WRV4-F1
#
_entry.id   AF-A0A6G3WRV4-F1
#
_cell.length_a   1.000
_cell.length_b   1.000
_cell.length_c   1.000
_cell.angle_alpha   90.00
_cell.angle_beta   90.00
_cell.angle_gamma   90.00
#
_symmetry.space_group_name_H-M   'P 1'
#
loop_
_entity.id
_entity.type
_entity.pdbx_description
1 polymer ?
#
loop_
_entity_poly.entity_id
_entity_poly.type
_entity_poly.pdbx_seq_one_letter_code
_entity_poly.pdbx_strand_id
1 'polypeptide(L)'
;MPEEPHLSEAITARITALVEDHAPALVATAAAVGTHVDHQRARDSTIAACRATGAELRLWEDLPYALWTNEISPLPDRTVLTDRRIAACGKEAREHKYLAAAAYASQLPGLVYEGAGLFDLLDRRWSGLADEGAEAPYGEVVWTATDTSGQSRRADADAREGDPSDAPGL
;
A
#
# COMPACT_ATOMS: atom_id res chain seq x y z
N MET A 1 -12.47 23.49 5.94
CA MET A 1 -12.36 22.66 7.15
C MET A 1 -11.30 23.28 8.03
N PRO A 2 -11.48 23.39 9.36
CA PRO A 2 -10.42 23.86 10.23
C PRO A 2 -9.19 22.94 10.10
N GLU A 3 -8.00 23.53 10.04
CA GLU A 3 -6.75 22.78 10.02
C GLU A 3 -6.55 22.13 11.40
N GLU A 4 -6.31 20.83 11.43
CA GLU A 4 -5.97 20.08 12.64
C GLU A 4 -4.46 19.75 12.59
N PRO A 5 -3.59 20.72 12.94
CA PRO A 5 -2.14 20.63 12.66
C PRO A 5 -1.45 19.45 13.35
N HIS A 6 -2.03 18.93 14.43
CA HIS A 6 -1.47 17.82 15.21
C HIS A 6 -2.12 16.46 14.93
N LEU A 7 -3.11 16.39 14.04
CA LEU A 7 -3.83 15.15 13.78
C LEU A 7 -2.88 14.06 13.24
N SER A 8 -2.07 14.37 12.23
CA SER A 8 -1.14 13.40 11.65
C SER A 8 -0.08 12.94 12.65
N GLU A 9 0.40 13.82 13.54
CA GLU A 9 1.34 13.46 14.61
C GLU A 9 0.69 12.47 15.60
N ALA A 10 -0.54 12.74 16.01
CA ALA A 10 -1.30 11.88 16.91
C ALA A 10 -1.61 10.51 16.28
N ILE A 11 -1.98 10.47 14.99
CA ILE A 11 -2.19 9.22 14.26
C ILE A 11 -0.89 8.43 14.18
N THR A 12 0.22 9.06 13.79
CA THR A 12 1.54 8.41 13.70
C THR A 12 1.94 7.81 15.05
N ALA A 13 1.88 8.60 16.13
CA ALA A 13 2.22 8.14 17.46
C ALA A 13 1.37 6.94 17.89
N ARG A 14 0.07 6.95 17.57
CA ARG A 14 -0.82 5.84 17.89
C ARG A 14 -0.51 4.58 17.08
N ILE A 15 -0.23 4.72 15.79
CA ILE A 15 0.13 3.57 14.93
C ILE A 15 1.48 3.00 15.36
N THR A 16 2.48 3.83 15.68
CA THR A 16 3.78 3.36 16.21
C THR A 16 3.58 2.51 17.45
N ALA A 17 2.81 2.97 18.42
CA ALA A 17 2.50 2.20 19.63
C ALA A 17 1.84 0.85 19.30
N LEU A 18 0.88 0.82 18.36
CA LEU A 18 0.25 -0.44 17.94
C LEU A 18 1.22 -1.40 17.27
N VAL A 19 2.15 -0.90 16.45
CA VAL A 19 3.16 -1.74 15.79
C VAL A 19 4.14 -2.30 16.82
N GLU A 20 4.54 -1.51 17.81
CA GLU A 20 5.40 -1.97 18.91
C GLU A 20 4.70 -2.99 19.80
N ASP A 21 3.44 -2.73 20.18
CA ASP A 21 2.65 -3.60 21.06
C ASP A 21 2.34 -4.97 20.42
N HIS A 22 2.10 -4.99 19.11
CA HIS A 22 1.68 -6.20 18.39
C HIS A 22 2.79 -6.89 17.60
N ALA A 23 3.93 -6.22 17.37
CA ALA A 23 5.06 -6.70 16.58
C ALA A 23 4.64 -7.42 15.28
N PRO A 24 3.82 -6.80 14.41
CA PRO A 24 3.33 -7.45 13.21
C PRO A 24 4.47 -7.76 12.24
N ALA A 25 4.42 -8.94 11.60
CA ALA A 25 5.35 -9.28 10.53
C ALA A 25 5.15 -8.40 9.27
N LEU A 26 3.94 -7.87 9.08
CA LEU A 26 3.56 -7.02 7.96
C LEU A 26 2.47 -6.03 8.40
N VAL A 27 2.63 -4.77 8.05
CA VAL A 27 1.59 -3.75 8.11
C VAL A 27 1.04 -3.53 6.68
N ALA A 28 -0.28 -3.41 6.57
CA ALA A 28 -0.95 -3.05 5.33
C ALA A 28 -1.80 -1.80 5.53
N THR A 29 -1.76 -0.86 4.59
CA THR A 29 -2.63 0.33 4.57
C THR A 29 -3.00 0.73 3.15
N ALA A 30 -3.82 1.76 2.99
CA ALA A 30 -4.25 2.29 1.69
C ALA A 30 -3.11 2.96 0.92
N ALA A 31 -3.10 2.85 -0.41
CA ALA A 31 -2.23 3.65 -1.28
C ALA A 31 -2.69 5.12 -1.39
N ALA A 32 -3.92 5.41 -0.97
CA ALA A 32 -4.60 6.70 -1.11
C ALA A 32 -4.86 7.06 -2.59
N VAL A 33 -5.30 6.06 -3.35
CA VAL A 33 -5.86 6.25 -4.70
C VAL A 33 -7.16 7.07 -4.60
N GLY A 34 -7.33 8.05 -5.48
CA GLY A 34 -8.51 8.91 -5.50
C GLY A 34 -8.44 10.13 -4.57
N THR A 35 -7.27 10.39 -3.96
CA THR A 35 -6.92 11.65 -3.29
C THR A 35 -7.75 12.01 -2.04
N HIS A 36 -8.45 11.06 -1.43
CA HIS A 36 -9.16 11.31 -0.17
C HIS A 36 -8.20 11.71 0.95
N VAL A 37 -8.41 12.88 1.57
CA VAL A 37 -7.47 13.45 2.56
C VAL A 37 -7.22 12.53 3.75
N ASP A 38 -8.24 11.81 4.21
CA ASP A 38 -8.06 10.89 5.35
C ASP A 38 -7.27 9.64 4.97
N HIS A 39 -7.37 9.17 3.71
CA HIS A 39 -6.53 8.06 3.24
C HIS A 39 -5.08 8.51 3.15
N GLN A 40 -4.82 9.73 2.68
CA GLN A 40 -3.47 10.30 2.63
C GLN A 40 -2.86 10.40 4.04
N ARG A 41 -3.62 10.97 5.01
CA ARG A 41 -3.18 11.08 6.40
C ARG A 41 -2.89 9.72 7.03
N ALA A 42 -3.80 8.77 6.87
CA ALA A 42 -3.62 7.41 7.40
C ALA A 42 -2.41 6.71 6.77
N ARG A 43 -2.26 6.79 5.44
CA ARG A 43 -1.12 6.22 4.72
C ARG A 43 0.20 6.83 5.18
N ASP A 44 0.30 8.15 5.20
CA ASP A 44 1.54 8.85 5.49
C ASP A 44 1.98 8.63 6.94
N SER A 45 1.04 8.65 7.88
CA SER A 45 1.30 8.29 9.28
C SER A 45 1.74 6.84 9.44
N THR A 46 1.15 5.91 8.68
CA THR A 46 1.55 4.50 8.69
C THR A 46 2.96 4.31 8.13
N ILE A 47 3.30 5.00 7.04
CA ILE A 47 4.66 5.00 6.46
C ILE A 47 5.68 5.49 7.49
N ALA A 48 5.40 6.60 8.17
CA ALA A 48 6.28 7.13 9.20
C ALA A 48 6.46 6.15 10.38
N ALA A 49 5.37 5.54 10.86
CA ALA A 49 5.40 4.56 11.94
C ALA A 49 6.18 3.29 11.57
N CYS A 50 5.98 2.74 10.37
CA CYS A 50 6.70 1.56 9.90
C CYS A 50 8.18 1.85 9.70
N ARG A 51 8.54 3.06 9.24
CA ARG A 51 9.94 3.48 9.16
C ARG A 51 10.60 3.56 10.54
N ALA A 52 9.90 4.09 11.54
CA ALA A 52 10.43 4.22 12.90
C ALA A 52 10.65 2.86 13.58
N THR A 53 9.78 1.90 13.29
CA THR A 53 9.78 0.56 13.94
C THR A 53 10.50 -0.51 13.12
N GLY A 54 10.75 -0.26 11.83
CA GLY A 54 11.35 -1.23 10.89
C GLY A 54 10.37 -2.28 10.37
N ALA A 55 9.06 -2.15 10.61
CA ALA A 55 8.05 -3.09 10.13
C ALA A 55 7.93 -3.09 8.59
N GLU A 56 7.70 -4.26 7.99
CA GLU A 56 7.38 -4.37 6.55
C GLU A 56 6.05 -3.66 6.27
N LEU A 57 5.99 -2.90 5.16
CA LEU A 57 4.80 -2.15 4.77
C LEU A 57 4.39 -2.46 3.32
N ARG A 58 3.10 -2.77 3.15
CA ARG A 58 2.44 -2.84 1.84
C ARG A 58 1.27 -1.88 1.75
N LEU A 59 1.09 -1.29 0.56
CA LEU A 59 -0.04 -0.43 0.26
C LEU A 59 -1.00 -1.15 -0.68
N TRP A 60 -2.30 -1.18 -0.37
CA TRP A 60 -3.32 -1.75 -1.26
C TRP A 60 -3.90 -0.70 -2.20
N GLU A 61 -4.37 -1.16 -3.37
CA GLU A 61 -5.17 -0.36 -4.32
C GLU A 61 -6.54 -0.05 -3.71
N ASP A 62 -6.84 1.22 -3.47
CA ASP A 62 -8.10 1.64 -2.85
C ASP A 62 -9.30 1.34 -3.75
N LEU A 63 -10.12 0.36 -3.39
CA LEU A 63 -11.35 0.03 -4.10
C LEU A 63 -12.57 0.65 -3.41
N PRO A 64 -13.56 1.17 -4.15
CA PRO A 64 -13.65 1.18 -5.61
C PRO A 64 -12.97 2.38 -6.31
N TYR A 65 -12.27 3.27 -5.60
CA TYR A 65 -11.64 4.46 -6.19
C TYR A 65 -10.74 4.16 -7.39
N ALA A 66 -9.97 3.08 -7.31
CA ALA A 66 -9.08 2.62 -8.37
C ALA A 66 -9.78 2.19 -9.66
N LEU A 67 -11.10 1.99 -9.62
CA LEU A 67 -11.91 1.71 -10.81
C LEU A 67 -12.22 2.97 -11.61
N TRP A 68 -12.00 4.14 -11.02
CA TRP A 68 -12.34 5.44 -11.61
C TRP A 68 -11.10 6.27 -11.91
N THR A 69 -10.03 6.06 -11.16
CA THR A 69 -8.77 6.78 -11.31
C THR A 69 -7.60 5.91 -10.89
N ASN A 70 -6.45 6.11 -11.52
CA ASN A 70 -5.17 5.52 -11.09
C ASN A 70 -4.29 6.54 -10.35
N GLU A 71 -4.83 7.70 -10.01
CA GLU A 71 -4.09 8.77 -9.34
C GLU A 71 -3.80 8.39 -7.89
N ILE A 72 -2.53 8.15 -7.61
CA ILE A 72 -1.99 7.99 -6.26
C ILE A 72 -1.45 9.35 -5.83
N SER A 73 -1.91 9.83 -4.67
CA SER A 73 -1.39 11.08 -4.10
C SER A 73 0.12 10.99 -3.86
N PRO A 74 0.89 12.09 -4.02
CA PRO A 74 2.33 12.07 -3.78
C PRO A 74 2.68 11.41 -2.45
N LEU A 75 3.68 10.53 -2.46
CA LEU A 75 4.13 9.84 -1.25
C LEU A 75 5.02 10.77 -0.41
N PRO A 76 5.01 10.63 0.92
CA PRO A 76 5.84 11.44 1.78
C PRO A 76 7.31 11.03 1.68
N ASP A 77 8.17 12.03 1.85
CA ASP A 77 9.62 11.90 1.89
C ASP A 77 10.21 11.18 0.67
N ARG A 78 11.13 10.25 0.93
CA ARG A 78 11.91 9.46 -0.03
C ARG A 78 11.28 8.10 -0.33
N THR A 79 9.96 7.98 -0.09
CA THR A 79 9.21 6.74 -0.23
C THR A 79 8.86 6.49 -1.69
N VAL A 80 9.05 5.25 -2.15
CA VAL A 80 8.65 4.81 -3.49
C VAL A 80 7.84 3.52 -3.40
N LEU A 81 6.89 3.37 -4.32
CA LEU A 81 6.18 2.10 -4.51
C LEU A 81 6.97 1.21 -5.46
N THR A 82 7.29 0.02 -5.00
CA THR A 82 7.97 -1.02 -5.75
C THR A 82 7.14 -2.29 -5.71
N ASP A 83 7.52 -3.29 -6.52
CA ASP A 83 6.94 -4.64 -6.42
C ASP A 83 5.40 -4.60 -6.49
N ARG A 84 4.86 -3.93 -7.52
CA ARG A 84 3.44 -4.01 -7.83
C ARG A 84 3.12 -5.46 -8.14
N ARG A 85 2.25 -6.09 -7.36
CA ARG A 85 1.81 -7.45 -7.57
C ARG A 85 0.32 -7.60 -7.34
N ILE A 86 -0.23 -8.66 -7.92
CA ILE A 86 -1.61 -9.08 -7.71
C ILE A 86 -1.56 -10.19 -6.67
N ALA A 87 -2.06 -9.89 -5.46
CA ALA A 87 -2.26 -10.88 -4.42
C ALA A 87 -3.45 -11.77 -4.79
N ALA A 88 -3.16 -12.85 -5.50
CA ALA A 88 -4.14 -13.82 -5.96
C ALA A 88 -4.94 -14.42 -4.80
N CYS A 89 -6.25 -14.62 -4.99
CA CYS A 89 -7.10 -15.26 -4.01
C CYS A 89 -8.07 -16.27 -4.66
N GLY A 90 -8.48 -17.26 -3.87
CA GLY A 90 -9.45 -18.26 -4.29
C GLY A 90 -10.89 -17.74 -4.28
N LYS A 91 -11.77 -18.48 -4.95
CA LYS A 91 -13.21 -18.18 -5.00
C LYS A 91 -13.84 -18.02 -3.61
N GLU A 92 -13.44 -18.84 -2.64
CA GLU A 92 -13.96 -18.76 -1.26
C GLU A 92 -13.60 -17.43 -0.58
N ALA A 93 -12.34 -17.00 -0.69
CA ALA A 93 -11.89 -15.71 -0.14
C ALA A 93 -12.65 -14.53 -0.76
N ARG A 94 -12.93 -14.61 -2.06
CA ARG A 94 -13.76 -13.65 -2.78
C ARG A 94 -15.18 -13.57 -2.22
N GLU A 95 -15.82 -14.73 -2.01
CA GLU A 95 -17.19 -14.80 -1.47
C GLU A 95 -17.24 -14.26 -0.04
N HIS A 96 -16.25 -14.58 0.79
CA HIS A 96 -16.13 -13.99 2.13
C HIS A 96 -15.94 -12.47 2.09
N LYS A 97 -15.13 -11.95 1.16
CA LYS A 97 -14.98 -10.49 0.95
C LYS A 97 -16.32 -9.85 0.61
N TYR A 98 -17.11 -10.46 -0.29
CA TYR A 98 -18.41 -9.91 -0.68
C TYR A 98 -19.40 -9.90 0.47
N LEU A 99 -19.47 -10.99 1.25
CA LEU A 99 -20.31 -11.06 2.44
C LEU A 99 -19.89 -10.02 3.49
N ALA A 100 -18.59 -9.85 3.74
CA ALA A 100 -18.08 -8.85 4.67
C ALA A 100 -18.38 -7.43 4.19
N ALA A 101 -18.18 -7.12 2.91
CA ALA A 101 -18.49 -5.82 2.34
C ALA A 101 -20.00 -5.53 2.39
N ALA A 102 -20.85 -6.54 2.19
CA ALA A 102 -22.30 -6.41 2.27
C ALA A 102 -22.80 -5.99 3.66
N ALA A 103 -22.03 -6.27 4.72
CA ALA A 103 -22.35 -5.84 6.08
C ALA A 103 -22.28 -4.30 6.26
N TYR A 104 -21.53 -3.59 5.40
CA TYR A 104 -21.48 -2.12 5.37
C TYR A 104 -22.65 -1.53 4.57
N ALA A 105 -23.87 -1.95 4.91
CA ALA A 105 -25.09 -1.63 4.16
C ALA A 105 -25.35 -0.13 3.98
N SER A 106 -24.89 0.72 4.91
CA SER A 106 -25.03 2.17 4.80
C SER A 106 -24.15 2.79 3.69
N GLN A 107 -23.07 2.11 3.31
CA GLN A 107 -22.11 2.61 2.31
C GLN A 107 -22.48 2.17 0.89
N LEU A 108 -23.04 0.96 0.73
CA LEU A 108 -23.30 0.36 -0.58
C LEU A 108 -24.11 1.24 -1.56
N PRO A 109 -25.18 1.96 -1.15
CA PRO A 109 -25.93 2.81 -2.07
C PRO A 109 -25.08 3.95 -2.67
N GLY A 110 -24.04 4.39 -1.98
CA GLY A 110 -23.09 5.40 -2.46
C GLY A 110 -21.98 4.86 -3.36
N LEU A 111 -21.84 3.53 -3.46
CA LEU A 111 -20.79 2.87 -4.24
C LEU A 111 -21.35 2.33 -5.57
N VAL A 112 -22.01 3.22 -6.31
CA VAL A 112 -22.54 2.96 -7.67
C VAL A 112 -21.80 3.83 -8.66
N TYR A 113 -21.32 3.23 -9.74
CA TYR A 113 -20.61 3.94 -10.81
C TYR A 113 -21.02 3.42 -12.18
N GLU A 114 -21.31 4.33 -13.11
CA GLU A 114 -21.80 4.00 -14.45
C GLU A 114 -22.99 3.01 -14.43
N GLY A 115 -23.87 3.13 -13.42
CA GLY A 115 -25.04 2.28 -13.25
C GLY A 115 -24.76 0.87 -12.71
N ALA A 116 -23.50 0.53 -12.41
CA ALA A 116 -23.11 -0.74 -11.81
C ALA A 116 -22.87 -0.58 -10.31
N GLY A 117 -23.32 -1.58 -9.52
CA GLY A 117 -23.04 -1.63 -8.09
C GLY A 117 -21.62 -2.11 -7.80
N LEU A 118 -21.17 -1.95 -6.56
CA LEU A 118 -19.83 -2.32 -6.10
C LEU A 118 -19.40 -3.73 -6.54
N PHE A 119 -20.25 -4.75 -6.37
CA PHE A 119 -19.86 -6.13 -6.67
C PHE A 119 -19.66 -6.38 -8.16
N ASP A 120 -20.52 -5.83 -9.01
CA ASP A 120 -20.34 -5.88 -10.47
C ASP A 120 -19.04 -5.18 -10.90
N LEU A 121 -18.76 -4.03 -10.28
CA LEU A 121 -17.54 -3.26 -10.52
C LEU A 121 -16.28 -4.04 -10.10
N LEU A 122 -16.33 -4.76 -8.98
CA LEU A 122 -15.23 -5.62 -8.52
C LEU A 122 -15.01 -6.83 -9.44
N ASP A 123 -16.08 -7.50 -9.87
CA ASP A 123 -15.95 -8.64 -10.81
C ASP A 123 -15.37 -8.20 -12.16
N ARG A 124 -15.71 -6.99 -12.64
CA ARG A 124 -15.09 -6.39 -13.83
C ARG A 124 -13.59 -6.13 -13.61
N ARG A 125 -13.21 -5.56 -12.47
CA ARG A 125 -11.80 -5.31 -12.13
C ARG A 125 -10.98 -6.59 -12.16
N TRP A 126 -11.48 -7.65 -11.54
CA TRP A 126 -10.79 -8.94 -11.47
C TRP A 126 -10.65 -9.60 -12.83
N SER A 127 -11.67 -9.49 -13.67
CA SER A 127 -11.59 -9.96 -15.06
C SER A 127 -10.46 -9.24 -15.82
N GLY A 128 -10.35 -7.91 -15.66
CA GLY A 128 -9.23 -7.14 -16.25
C GLY A 128 -7.85 -7.48 -15.67
N LEU A 129 -7.76 -7.90 -14.40
CA LEU A 129 -6.49 -8.34 -13.81
C LEU A 129 -5.97 -9.65 -14.41
N ALA A 130 -6.86 -10.54 -14.86
CA ALA A 130 -6.43 -11.74 -15.59
C ALA A 130 -5.69 -11.36 -16.88
N ASP A 131 -6.14 -10.31 -17.57
CA ASP A 131 -5.47 -9.78 -18.76
C ASP A 131 -4.12 -9.10 -18.44
N GLU A 132 -3.94 -8.62 -17.21
CA GLU A 132 -2.66 -8.09 -16.68
C GLU A 132 -1.70 -9.20 -16.19
N GLY A 133 -2.05 -10.48 -16.38
CA GLY A 133 -1.19 -11.62 -16.04
C GLY A 133 -1.41 -12.18 -14.63
N ALA A 134 -2.58 -11.96 -14.01
CA ALA A 134 -2.91 -12.62 -12.75
C ALA A 134 -2.95 -14.14 -12.92
N GLU A 135 -2.25 -14.87 -12.03
CA GLU A 135 -2.25 -16.33 -12.00
C GLU A 135 -3.60 -16.95 -11.55
N ALA A 136 -4.48 -16.11 -11.00
CA ALA A 136 -5.78 -16.51 -10.46
C ALA A 136 -6.88 -15.57 -10.97
N PRO A 137 -8.13 -16.05 -11.06
CA PRO A 137 -9.26 -15.25 -11.55
C PRO A 137 -9.64 -14.08 -10.64
N TYR A 138 -9.11 -14.05 -9.40
CA TYR A 138 -9.35 -13.00 -8.42
C TYR A 138 -8.06 -12.61 -7.73
N GLY A 139 -7.93 -11.33 -7.40
CA GLY A 139 -6.80 -10.84 -6.64
C GLY A 139 -6.90 -9.37 -6.30
N GLU A 140 -5.99 -8.89 -5.46
CA GLU A 140 -5.91 -7.49 -5.06
C GLU A 140 -4.54 -6.92 -5.39
N VAL A 141 -4.52 -5.71 -5.96
CA VAL A 141 -3.26 -5.04 -6.27
C VAL A 141 -2.66 -4.48 -5.00
N VAL A 142 -1.40 -4.83 -4.76
CA VAL A 142 -0.61 -4.31 -3.64
C VAL A 142 0.76 -3.88 -4.13
N TRP A 143 1.33 -2.90 -3.45
CA TRP A 143 2.70 -2.44 -3.65
C TRP A 143 3.49 -2.58 -2.36
N THR A 144 4.79 -2.79 -2.47
CA THR A 144 5.71 -2.63 -1.35
C THR A 144 6.13 -1.16 -1.24
N ALA A 145 6.02 -0.56 -0.06
CA ALA A 145 6.52 0.78 0.19
C ALA A 145 7.97 0.70 0.69
N THR A 146 8.91 1.31 -0.01
CA THR A 146 10.33 1.28 0.35
C THR A 146 10.90 2.68 0.51
N ASP A 147 11.83 2.85 1.44
CA ASP A 147 12.62 4.08 1.58
C ASP A 147 13.87 4.00 0.70
N THR A 148 14.02 4.96 -0.21
CA THR A 148 15.20 5.04 -1.10
C THR A 148 16.50 5.36 -0.36
N SER A 149 16.44 5.80 0.91
CA SER A 149 17.64 6.04 1.74
C SER A 149 18.46 4.78 2.06
N GLY A 150 17.84 3.60 1.99
CA GLY A 150 18.49 2.30 2.19
C GLY A 150 19.31 1.81 0.98
N GLN A 151 18.95 2.23 -0.23
CA GLN A 151 19.67 1.83 -1.45
C GLN A 151 21.04 2.52 -1.56
N SER A 152 21.14 3.78 -1.12
CA SER A 152 22.42 4.51 -1.10
C SER A 152 23.42 3.91 -0.10
N ARG A 153 22.96 3.38 1.04
CA ARG A 153 23.85 2.79 2.07
C ARG A 153 24.39 1.42 1.68
N ARG A 154 23.66 0.62 0.89
CA ARG A 154 24.15 -0.65 0.36
C ARG A 154 25.15 -0.44 -0.78
N ALA A 155 24.88 0.50 -1.68
CA ALA A 155 25.82 0.87 -2.73
C ALA A 155 27.16 1.41 -2.17
N ASP A 156 27.11 2.22 -1.10
CA ASP A 156 28.32 2.72 -0.42
C ASP A 156 29.06 1.64 0.40
N ALA A 157 28.38 0.58 0.83
CA ALA A 157 29.00 -0.55 1.52
C ALA A 157 29.71 -1.49 0.53
N ASP A 158 29.06 -1.81 -0.59
CA ASP A 158 29.65 -2.63 -1.66
C ASP A 158 30.84 -1.94 -2.35
N ALA A 159 30.83 -0.60 -2.45
CA ALA A 159 31.95 0.17 -2.99
C ALA A 159 33.19 0.20 -2.06
N ARG A 160 33.05 -0.15 -0.77
CA ARG A 160 34.16 -0.19 0.20
C ARG A 160 34.79 -1.57 0.35
N GLU A 161 34.21 -2.62 -0.24
CA GLU A 161 34.77 -3.98 -0.27
C GLU A 161 35.54 -4.29 -1.58
N GLY A 162 35.74 -3.29 -2.45
CA GLY A 162 36.60 -3.39 -3.63
C GLY A 162 38.10 -3.37 -3.30
N ASP A 163 38.65 -4.55 -3.01
CA ASP A 163 40.02 -5.06 -3.19
C ASP A 163 41.22 -4.06 -3.25
N PRO A 164 42.09 -3.99 -2.21
CA PRO A 164 43.40 -3.38 -2.27
C PRO A 164 44.46 -4.39 -2.75
N SER A 165 44.43 -4.76 -4.02
CA SER A 165 45.46 -5.59 -4.65
C SER A 165 45.78 -5.11 -6.07
N ASP A 166 46.42 -3.95 -6.19
CA ASP A 166 47.35 -3.69 -7.30
C ASP A 166 48.25 -2.50 -6.95
N ALA A 167 49.35 -2.80 -6.24
CA ALA A 167 50.52 -1.94 -6.20
C ALA A 167 51.64 -2.67 -6.96
N PRO A 168 52.12 -2.14 -8.10
CA PRO A 168 53.22 -2.75 -8.83
C PRO A 168 54.52 -2.57 -8.03
N GLY A 169 55.24 -3.68 -7.85
CA GLY A 169 56.53 -3.75 -7.18
C GLY A 169 57.63 -2.95 -7.88
N LEU A 170 58.61 -2.56 -7.05
CA LEU A 170 59.89 -1.94 -7.37
C LEU A 170 60.73 -2.70 -8.39
#